data_AF-A0A3D9G0C8-F1
#
_entry.id   AF-A0A3D9G0C8-F1
#
_cell.length_a   1.000
_cell.length_b   1.000
_cell.length_c   1.000
_cell.angle_alpha   90.00
_cell.angle_beta   90.00
_cell.angle_gamma   90.00
#
_symmetry.space_group_name_H-M   'P 1'
#
loop_
_entity.id
_entity.type
_entity.pdbx_description
1 polymer ?
#
loop_
_entity_poly.entity_id
_entity_poly.type
_entity_poly.pdbx_seq_one_letter_code
_entity_poly.pdbx_strand_id
1 'polypeptide(L)'
;MKKKIILRVLSVSLIFFCFITWGLYLIEIEDHYGDLQEVYFDAKNGDIIINKQTQKFGIITKTWKRADVLTKENDTLDLYELIYINGIENKYEVFKTKDELKISELSYQKIIDLKNKKMLETVAKN
;
A
#
# COMPACT_ATOMS: atom_id res chain seq x y z
N MET A 1 -25.03 -0.92 41.40
CA MET A 1 -24.15 0.25 41.18
C MET A 1 -22.71 -0.15 40.85
N LYS A 2 -22.03 -0.94 41.70
CA LYS A 2 -20.63 -1.39 41.51
C LYS A 2 -20.34 -2.06 40.15
N LYS A 3 -21.19 -2.98 39.69
CA LYS A 3 -21.05 -3.63 38.36
C LYS A 3 -21.04 -2.64 37.18
N LYS A 4 -21.82 -1.55 37.26
CA LYS A 4 -21.86 -0.49 36.23
C LYS A 4 -20.58 0.34 36.21
N ILE A 5 -19.98 0.59 37.38
CA ILE A 5 -18.71 1.31 37.51
C ILE A 5 -17.57 0.45 36.95
N ILE A 6 -17.52 -0.83 37.32
CA ILE A 6 -16.51 -1.78 36.79
C ILE A 6 -16.57 -1.86 35.26
N LEU A 7 -17.77 -1.97 34.69
CA LEU A 7 -17.94 -2.00 33.23
C LEU A 7 -17.41 -0.72 32.55
N ARG A 8 -17.66 0.45 33.14
CA ARG A 8 -17.16 1.73 32.61
C ARG A 8 -15.64 1.81 32.65
N VAL A 9 -15.02 1.41 33.76
CA VAL A 9 -13.55 1.39 33.90
C VAL A 9 -12.93 0.43 32.89
N LEU A 10 -13.49 -0.77 32.73
CA LEU A 10 -13.04 -1.73 31.72
C LEU A 10 -13.17 -1.17 30.30
N SER A 11 -14.27 -0.49 29.99
CA SER A 11 -14.49 0.11 28.67
C SER A 11 -13.46 1.20 28.36
N VAL A 12 -13.19 2.10 29.32
CA VAL A 12 -12.16 3.14 29.17
C VAL A 12 -10.78 2.53 29.02
N SER A 13 -10.46 1.52 29.83
CA SER A 13 -9.18 0.82 29.73
C SER A 13 -9.01 0.12 28.38
N LEU A 14 -10.07 -0.50 27.85
CA LEU A 14 -10.06 -1.13 26.53
C LEU A 14 -9.78 -0.11 25.43
N ILE A 15 -10.47 1.04 25.46
CA ILE A 15 -10.24 2.14 24.53
C ILE A 15 -8.77 2.60 24.59
N PHE A 16 -8.20 2.72 25.78
CA PHE A 16 -6.79 3.09 25.95
C PHE A 16 -5.83 2.08 25.32
N PHE A 17 -6.08 0.78 25.49
CA PHE A 17 -5.28 -0.27 24.82
C PHE A 17 -5.45 -0.24 23.29
N CYS A 18 -6.64 0.04 22.77
CA CYS A 18 -6.85 0.25 21.33
C CYS A 18 -6.02 1.43 20.80
N PHE A 19 -5.94 2.54 21.52
CA PHE A 19 -5.12 3.68 21.11
C PHE A 19 -3.62 3.37 21.11
N ILE A 20 -3.12 2.64 22.12
CA ILE A 20 -1.71 2.23 22.18
C ILE A 20 -1.38 1.32 21.00
N THR A 21 -2.19 0.29 20.78
CA THR A 21 -1.96 -0.67 19.68
C THR A 21 -2.05 0.00 18.31
N TRP A 22 -2.98 0.94 18.13
CA TRP A 22 -3.06 1.77 16.92
C TRP A 22 -1.83 2.64 16.73
N GLY A 23 -1.35 3.30 17.78
CA GLY A 23 -0.14 4.14 17.71
C GLY A 23 1.11 3.34 17.35
N LEU A 24 1.30 2.17 17.96
CA LEU A 24 2.40 1.26 17.64
C LEU A 24 2.33 0.77 16.19
N TYR A 25 1.13 0.47 15.70
CA TYR A 25 0.91 0.12 14.30
C TYR A 25 1.33 1.25 13.35
N LEU A 26 0.94 2.50 13.64
CA LEU A 26 1.32 3.65 12.79
C LEU A 26 2.83 3.87 12.77
N ILE A 27 3.50 3.79 13.92
CA ILE A 27 4.97 3.93 14.02
C ILE A 27 5.67 2.86 13.18
N GLU A 28 5.19 1.62 13.22
CA GLU A 28 5.80 0.53 12.44
C GLU A 28 5.66 0.75 10.92
N ILE A 29 4.54 1.31 10.47
CA ILE A 29 4.37 1.69 9.05
C ILE A 29 5.27 2.87 8.67
N GLU A 30 5.38 3.89 9.52
CA GLU A 30 6.26 5.04 9.31
C GLU A 30 7.74 4.62 9.25
N ASP A 31 8.19 3.75 10.17
CA ASP A 31 9.56 3.23 10.20
C ASP A 31 9.90 2.43 8.93
N HIS A 32 8.93 1.74 8.33
CA HIS A 32 9.14 0.93 7.14
C HIS A 32 9.05 1.71 5.84
N TYR A 33 8.10 2.62 5.73
CA TYR A 33 7.78 3.25 4.46
C TYR A 33 8.17 4.74 4.41
N GLY A 34 8.30 5.42 5.55
CA GLY A 34 8.67 6.83 5.63
C GLY A 34 7.83 7.68 4.66
N ASP A 35 8.49 8.28 3.67
CA ASP A 35 7.85 9.09 2.62
C ASP A 35 6.83 8.30 1.77
N LEU A 36 6.93 6.97 1.73
CA LEU A 36 5.99 6.09 1.02
C LEU A 36 4.79 5.67 1.88
N GLN A 37 4.64 6.20 3.09
CA GLN A 37 3.51 5.91 3.96
C GLN A 37 2.15 6.21 3.30
N GLU A 38 2.05 7.29 2.52
CA GLU A 38 0.84 7.64 1.78
C GLU A 38 0.47 6.54 0.77
N VAL A 39 1.46 6.00 0.05
CA VAL A 39 1.26 4.86 -0.85
C VAL A 39 0.76 3.65 -0.08
N TYR A 40 1.34 3.38 1.09
CA TYR A 40 0.87 2.30 1.95
C TYR A 40 -0.60 2.51 2.34
N PHE A 41 -1.04 3.70 2.76
CA PHE A 41 -2.42 3.88 3.23
C PHE A 41 -3.45 3.94 2.11
N ASP A 42 -3.15 4.59 0.99
CA ASP A 42 -4.14 4.83 -0.05
C ASP A 42 -4.29 3.66 -1.03
N ALA A 43 -3.20 2.91 -1.26
CA ALA A 43 -3.25 1.74 -2.13
C ALA A 43 -4.01 0.57 -1.49
N LYS A 44 -4.63 -0.23 -2.35
CA LYS A 44 -5.36 -1.45 -1.99
C LYS A 44 -4.76 -2.68 -2.67
N ASN A 45 -5.10 -3.84 -2.14
CA ASN A 45 -4.74 -5.11 -2.77
C ASN A 45 -5.36 -5.16 -4.17
N GLY A 46 -4.55 -5.47 -5.18
CA GLY A 46 -4.97 -5.48 -6.58
C GLY A 46 -4.71 -4.17 -7.35
N ASP A 47 -4.31 -3.10 -6.67
CA ASP A 47 -3.89 -1.87 -7.35
C ASP A 47 -2.56 -2.08 -8.07
N ILE A 48 -2.36 -1.37 -9.18
CA ILE A 48 -1.15 -1.48 -10.00
C ILE A 48 -0.19 -0.37 -9.61
N ILE A 49 1.08 -0.70 -9.38
CA ILE A 49 2.14 0.28 -9.27
C ILE A 49 3.09 0.18 -10.46
N ILE A 50 3.52 1.34 -10.96
CA ILE A 50 4.56 1.44 -11.98
C ILE A 50 5.73 2.30 -11.49
N ASN A 51 6.94 1.95 -11.90
CA ASN A 51 8.12 2.80 -11.85
C ASN A 51 8.35 3.39 -13.25
N LYS A 52 8.32 4.72 -13.35
CA LYS A 52 8.38 5.43 -14.63
C LYS A 52 9.78 5.51 -15.22
N GLN A 53 10.83 5.45 -14.39
CA GLN A 53 12.21 5.41 -14.89
C GLN A 53 12.56 4.04 -15.44
N THR A 54 12.26 2.97 -14.70
CA THR A 54 12.70 1.61 -15.05
C THR A 54 11.69 0.82 -15.85
N GLN A 55 10.47 1.34 -15.98
CA GLN A 55 9.33 0.65 -16.60
C GLN A 55 8.94 -0.67 -15.90
N LYS A 56 9.47 -0.91 -14.70
CA LYS A 56 9.02 -1.99 -13.83
C LYS A 56 7.62 -1.70 -13.33
N PHE A 57 6.84 -2.74 -13.12
CA PHE A 57 5.49 -2.64 -12.59
C PHE A 57 5.10 -3.92 -11.85
N GLY A 58 4.06 -3.81 -11.04
CA GLY A 58 3.48 -4.96 -10.39
C GLY A 58 2.13 -4.66 -9.75
N ILE A 59 1.59 -5.66 -9.08
CA ILE A 59 0.32 -5.57 -8.35
C ILE A 59 0.63 -5.46 -6.86
N ILE A 60 0.08 -4.45 -6.22
CA ILE A 60 0.20 -4.23 -4.79
C ILE A 60 -0.57 -5.32 -4.05
N THR A 61 0.12 -5.95 -3.10
CA THR A 61 -0.42 -6.92 -2.15
C THR A 61 -0.03 -6.49 -0.75
N LYS A 62 -1.00 -6.06 0.05
CA LYS A 62 -0.78 -5.58 1.41
C LYS A 62 -1.19 -6.61 2.43
N THR A 63 -0.37 -6.70 3.46
CA THR A 63 -0.72 -7.25 4.76
C THR A 63 -0.98 -6.10 5.73
N TRP A 64 -1.34 -6.46 6.97
CA TRP A 64 -1.50 -5.50 8.06
C TRP A 64 -0.20 -4.75 8.43
N LYS A 65 0.96 -5.08 7.85
CA LYS A 65 2.26 -4.46 8.18
C LYS A 65 3.15 -4.14 6.98
N ARG A 66 2.87 -4.76 5.83
CA ARG A 66 3.71 -4.69 4.64
C ARG A 66 2.87 -4.37 3.42
N ALA A 67 3.45 -3.62 2.49
CA ALA A 67 3.00 -3.53 1.12
C ALA A 67 4.05 -4.19 0.24
N ASP A 68 3.70 -5.33 -0.32
CA ASP A 68 4.50 -6.04 -1.29
C ASP A 68 3.99 -5.76 -2.71
N VAL A 69 4.82 -6.02 -3.70
CA VAL A 69 4.55 -5.88 -5.11
C VAL A 69 4.81 -7.22 -5.77
N LEU A 70 3.75 -7.87 -6.24
CA LEU A 70 3.86 -9.03 -7.09
C LEU A 70 4.27 -8.56 -8.48
N THR A 71 5.42 -9.00 -8.96
CA THR A 71 5.94 -8.65 -10.29
C THR A 71 5.55 -9.69 -11.34
N LYS A 72 5.74 -9.35 -12.61
CA LYS A 72 5.43 -10.26 -13.73
C LYS A 72 6.30 -11.52 -13.73
N GLU A 73 7.49 -11.44 -13.16
CA GLU A 73 8.44 -12.57 -13.02
C GLU A 73 8.01 -13.54 -11.90
N ASN A 74 6.84 -13.30 -11.29
CA ASN A 74 6.29 -14.04 -10.15
C ASN A 74 7.14 -13.89 -8.87
N ASP A 75 8.03 -12.90 -8.85
CA ASP A 75 8.75 -12.47 -7.67
C ASP A 75 7.91 -11.49 -6.86
N THR A 76 8.02 -11.58 -5.54
CA THR A 76 7.44 -10.64 -4.60
C THR A 76 8.55 -9.71 -4.13
N LEU A 77 8.39 -8.41 -4.39
CA LEU A 77 9.31 -7.36 -3.95
C LEU A 77 8.62 -6.50 -2.89
N ASP A 78 9.35 -5.94 -1.94
CA ASP A 78 8.77 -4.90 -1.08
C ASP A 78 8.48 -3.65 -1.94
N LEU A 79 7.41 -2.92 -1.64
CA LEU A 79 7.05 -1.66 -2.28
C LEU A 79 8.24 -0.69 -2.35
N TYR A 80 9.02 -0.61 -1.28
CA TYR A 80 10.20 0.24 -1.18
C TYR A 80 11.24 -0.12 -2.24
N GLU A 81 11.48 -1.42 -2.49
CA GLU A 81 12.49 -1.88 -3.46
C GLU A 81 12.10 -1.60 -4.92
N LEU A 82 10.79 -1.52 -5.21
CA LEU A 82 10.34 -1.12 -6.54
C LEU A 82 10.61 0.37 -6.82
N ILE A 83 10.46 1.21 -5.79
CA ILE A 83 10.54 2.67 -5.90
C ILE A 83 11.98 3.16 -5.69
N TYR A 84 12.67 2.68 -4.68
CA TYR A 84 14.05 3.06 -4.38
C TYR A 84 15.03 2.14 -5.08
N ILE A 85 15.82 2.70 -5.98
CA ILE A 85 16.87 1.97 -6.69
C ILE A 85 18.19 2.58 -6.30
N ASN A 86 19.07 1.79 -5.70
CA ASN A 86 20.35 2.24 -5.15
C ASN A 86 20.21 3.42 -4.17
N GLY A 87 19.13 3.41 -3.37
CA GLY A 87 18.84 4.46 -2.38
C GLY A 87 18.27 5.77 -2.98
N ILE A 88 17.98 5.80 -4.28
CA ILE A 88 17.38 6.97 -4.95
C ILE A 88 15.92 6.67 -5.23
N GLU A 89 15.03 7.55 -4.78
CA GLU A 89 13.61 7.48 -5.05
C GLU A 89 13.33 7.69 -6.55
N ASN A 90 12.65 6.73 -7.17
CA ASN A 90 12.21 6.85 -8.55
C ASN A 90 10.78 7.41 -8.61
N LYS A 91 10.44 7.94 -9.77
CA LYS A 91 9.09 8.37 -10.10
C LYS A 91 8.20 7.17 -10.23
N TYR A 92 7.13 7.17 -9.46
CA TYR A 92 6.15 6.10 -9.48
C TYR A 92 4.75 6.66 -9.71
N GLU A 93 3.83 5.74 -10.00
CA GLU A 93 2.41 6.03 -10.01
C GLU A 93 1.65 4.76 -9.66
N VAL A 94 0.66 4.93 -8.79
CA VAL A 94 -0.24 3.86 -8.36
C VAL A 94 -1.61 4.09 -8.95
N PHE A 95 -2.15 3.05 -9.55
CA PHE A 95 -3.44 3.05 -10.22
C PHE A 95 -4.41 2.14 -9.49
N LYS A 96 -5.61 2.67 -9.25
CA LYS A 96 -6.71 1.91 -8.72
C LYS A 96 -7.22 0.92 -9.74
N THR A 97 -7.37 -0.33 -9.33
CA THR A 97 -7.98 -1.36 -10.17
C THR A 97 -9.35 -1.72 -9.64
N LYS A 98 -10.35 -1.79 -10.52
CA LYS A 98 -11.73 -2.22 -10.16
C LYS A 98 -11.93 -3.73 -10.26
N ASP A 99 -11.18 -4.37 -11.16
CA ASP A 99 -11.27 -5.80 -11.45
C ASP A 99 -9.96 -6.51 -11.10
N GLU A 100 -10.02 -7.80 -10.80
CA GLU A 100 -8.81 -8.61 -10.59
C GLU A 100 -8.04 -8.77 -11.90
N LEU A 101 -7.10 -7.87 -12.17
CA LEU A 101 -6.22 -7.96 -13.32
C LEU A 101 -5.15 -9.03 -13.08
N LYS A 102 -5.01 -9.96 -14.03
CA LYS A 102 -3.90 -10.92 -14.01
C LYS A 102 -2.63 -10.23 -14.50
N ILE A 103 -1.60 -10.20 -13.66
CA ILE A 103 -0.32 -9.60 -14.00
C ILE A 103 0.32 -10.18 -15.27
N SER A 104 0.07 -11.47 -15.55
CA SER A 104 0.54 -12.16 -16.75
C SER A 104 0.05 -11.51 -18.04
N GLU A 105 -1.14 -10.89 -18.02
CA GLU A 105 -1.77 -10.23 -19.17
C GLU A 105 -1.42 -8.75 -19.28
N LEU A 106 -0.63 -8.21 -18.35
CA LEU A 106 -0.20 -6.83 -18.31
C LEU A 106 1.18 -6.64 -18.95
N SER A 107 1.35 -5.44 -19.50
CA SER A 107 2.62 -4.87 -19.93
C SER A 107 2.62 -3.40 -19.55
N TYR A 108 3.80 -2.81 -19.38
CA TYR A 108 3.93 -1.39 -19.08
C TYR A 108 3.13 -0.53 -20.08
N GLN A 109 3.29 -0.80 -21.39
CA GLN A 109 2.56 -0.08 -22.43
C GLN A 109 1.05 -0.22 -22.29
N LYS A 110 0.54 -1.43 -22.00
CA LYS A 110 -0.89 -1.66 -21.80
C LYS A 110 -1.44 -0.86 -20.60
N ILE A 111 -0.67 -0.76 -19.51
CA ILE A 111 -1.05 0.04 -18.33
C ILE A 111 -1.15 1.53 -18.70
N ILE A 112 -0.17 2.05 -19.43
CA ILE A 112 -0.19 3.44 -19.92
C ILE A 112 -1.38 3.68 -20.87
N ASP A 113 -1.67 2.74 -21.76
CA ASP A 113 -2.82 2.85 -22.67
C ASP A 113 -4.15 2.87 -21.90
N LEU A 114 -4.29 2.04 -20.86
CA LEU A 114 -5.47 2.01 -19.99
C LEU A 114 -5.63 3.33 -19.21
N LYS A 115 -4.52 3.89 -18.71
CA LYS A 115 -4.49 5.23 -18.10
C LYS A 115 -4.96 6.29 -19.09
N ASN A 116 -4.42 6.31 -20.31
CA ASN A 116 -4.77 7.30 -21.34
C ASN A 116 -6.25 7.22 -21.74
N LYS A 117 -6.82 6.00 -21.73
CA LYS A 117 -8.27 5.76 -21.94
C LYS A 117 -9.12 6.11 -20.72
N LYS A 118 -8.54 6.65 -19.64
CA LYS A 118 -9.20 6.96 -18.36
C LYS A 118 -9.88 5.75 -17.72
N MET A 119 -9.37 4.55 -17.97
CA MET A 119 -9.86 3.31 -17.35
C MET A 119 -9.19 3.04 -15.99
N LEU A 120 -8.06 3.69 -15.73
CA LEU A 120 -7.34 3.63 -14.46
C LEU A 120 -7.34 5.01 -13.80
N GLU A 121 -7.59 5.03 -12.50
CA GLU A 121 -7.55 6.24 -11.67
C GLU A 121 -6.24 6.26 -10.88
N THR A 122 -5.53 7.38 -10.89
CA THR A 122 -4.31 7.54 -10.08
C THR A 122 -4.69 7.75 -8.62
N VAL A 123 -4.09 6.96 -7.74
CA VAL A 123 -4.31 7.03 -6.28
C VAL A 123 -3.14 7.71 -5.59
N ALA A 124 -1.91 7.38 -5.98
CA ALA A 124 -0.69 7.99 -5.44
C ALA A 124 0.35 8.17 -6.55
N LYS A 125 1.22 9.17 -6.41
CA LYS A 125 2.33 9.45 -7.34
C LYS A 125 3.35 10.39 -6.70
N ASN A 126 4.57 10.37 -7.22
CA ASN A 126 5.51 11.49 -7.11
C ASN A 126 5.89 12.05 -8.51
#